data_AF-F0J7E8-F1
#
_entry.id   AF-F0J7E8-F1
#
_cell.length_a   1.000
_cell.length_b   1.000
_cell.length_c   1.000
_cell.angle_alpha   90.00
_cell.angle_beta   90.00
_cell.angle_gamma   90.00
#
_symmetry.space_group_name_H-M   'P 1'
#
loop_
_entity.id
_entity.type
_entity.pdbx_description
1 polymer ?
#
loop_
_entity_poly.entity_id
_entity_poly.type
_entity_poly.pdbx_seq_one_letter_code
_entity_poly.pdbx_strand_id
1 'polypeptide(L)' 'MVYRAIRTRGHFPSDEAAAKLLYLILNRSEKERVMPPREWAMAKAQFAVIFGDRFVRALAA' A
#
# COMPACT_ATOMS: atom_id res chain seq x y z
N MET A 1 3.58 -10.51 -1.11
CA MET A 1 5.06 -10.60 -1.12
C MET A 1 5.67 -10.51 0.26
N VAL A 2 5.27 -9.53 1.09
CA VAL A 2 5.79 -9.31 2.46
C VAL A 2 5.85 -10.59 3.30
N TYR A 3 4.74 -11.31 3.43
CA TYR A 3 4.69 -12.57 4.21
C TYR A 3 5.65 -13.66 3.69
N ARG A 4 5.86 -13.75 2.36
CA ARG A 4 6.78 -14.75 1.78
C ARG A 4 8.24 -14.43 2.10
N ALA A 5 8.62 -13.14 2.03
CA ALA A 5 9.99 -12.69 2.29
C ALA A 5 10.39 -12.81 3.77
N ILE A 6 9.43 -12.70 4.68
CA ILE A 6 9.65 -12.95 6.11
C ILE A 6 9.80 -14.45 6.36
N ARG A 7 8.94 -15.28 5.75
CA ARG A 7 8.94 -16.74 5.94
C ARG A 7 10.25 -17.40 5.48
N THR A 8 10.89 -16.89 4.43
CA THR A 8 12.20 -17.39 3.97
C THR A 8 13.37 -16.97 4.87
N ARG A 9 13.21 -15.97 5.75
CA ARG A 9 14.31 -15.47 6.61
C ARG A 9 14.30 -16.01 8.05
N GLY A 10 13.27 -16.75 8.48
CA GLY A 10 13.29 -17.45 9.77
C GLY A 10 13.39 -16.53 10.99
N HIS A 11 14.17 -16.94 12.00
CA HIS A 11 14.31 -16.26 13.30
C HIS A 11 15.15 -14.97 13.18
N PHE A 12 14.63 -13.89 13.75
CA PHE A 12 15.33 -12.61 13.79
C PHE A 12 16.06 -12.45 15.13
N PRO A 13 17.27 -11.85 15.14
CA PRO A 13 18.04 -11.65 16.35
C PRO A 13 17.44 -10.58 17.29
N SER A 14 16.54 -9.74 16.78
CA SER A 14 15.75 -8.78 17.56
C SER A 14 14.51 -8.32 16.79
N ASP A 15 13.53 -7.76 17.50
CA ASP A 15 12.34 -7.17 16.90
C ASP A 15 12.68 -5.97 16.00
N GLU A 16 13.74 -5.23 16.34
CA GLU A 16 14.24 -4.12 15.53
C GLU A 16 14.77 -4.59 14.16
N ALA A 17 15.43 -5.75 14.13
CA ALA A 17 15.90 -6.33 12.88
C ALA A 17 14.72 -6.77 11.98
N ALA A 18 13.66 -7.33 12.58
CA ALA A 18 12.43 -7.67 11.88
C ALA A 18 11.71 -6.41 11.35
N ALA A 19 11.61 -5.35 12.16
CA ALA A 19 11.01 -4.08 11.78
C ALA A 19 11.76 -3.40 10.61
N LYS A 20 13.10 -3.38 10.65
CA LYS A 20 13.91 -2.86 9.53
C LYS A 20 13.67 -3.64 8.24
N LEU A 21 13.54 -4.97 8.32
CA LEU A 21 13.23 -5.77 7.15
C LEU A 21 11.85 -5.44 6.58
N LEU A 22 10.82 -5.31 7.43
CA LEU A 22 9.49 -4.89 7.01
C LEU A 22 9.54 -3.55 6.30
N TYR A 23 10.24 -2.57 6.87
CA TYR A 23 10.44 -1.24 6.28
C TYR A 23 11.08 -1.33 4.88
N LEU A 24 12.16 -2.10 4.73
CA LEU A 24 12.84 -2.27 3.45
C LEU A 24 11.95 -2.93 2.39
N ILE A 25 11.15 -3.92 2.77
CA ILE A 25 10.23 -4.60 1.84
C ILE A 25 9.13 -3.64 1.39
N LEU A 26 8.52 -2.91 2.33
CA LEU A 26 7.46 -1.94 2.01
C LEU A 26 7.98 -0.84 1.08
N ASN A 27 9.13 -0.25 1.39
CA ASN A 27 9.75 0.78 0.54
C ASN A 27 10.11 0.24 -0.85
N ARG A 28 10.57 -1.02 -0.95
CA ARG A 28 10.85 -1.63 -2.24
C ARG A 28 9.56 -1.85 -3.04
N SER A 29 8.51 -2.37 -2.41
CA SER A 29 7.20 -2.56 -3.05
C SER A 29 6.57 -1.24 -3.48
N GLU A 30 6.78 -0.16 -2.74
CA GLU A 30 6.36 1.19 -3.13
C GLU A 30 7.10 1.69 -4.38
N LYS A 31 8.41 1.41 -4.50
CA LYS A 31 9.19 1.75 -5.69
C LYS A 31 8.81 0.91 -6.91
N GLU A 32 8.43 -0.35 -6.69
CA GLU A 32 7.94 -1.27 -7.73
C GLU A 32 6.45 -1.04 -8.06
N ARG A 33 5.84 0.04 -7.53
CA ARG A 33 4.42 0.33 -7.70
C ARG A 33 4.05 0.37 -9.17
N VAL A 34 3.20 -0.57 -9.55
CA VAL A 34 2.67 -0.69 -10.90
C VAL A 34 1.58 0.35 -11.11
N MET A 35 1.44 0.80 -12.37
CA MET A 35 0.34 1.65 -12.80
C MET A 35 -1.00 1.05 -12.34
N PRO A 36 -1.94 1.87 -11.82
CA PRO A 36 -3.26 1.39 -11.44
C PRO A 36 -3.95 0.70 -12.64
N PRO A 37 -4.88 -0.25 -12.37
CA PRO A 37 -5.72 -0.84 -13.41
C PRO A 37 -6.36 0.26 -14.27
N ARG A 38 -6.51 0.03 -15.58
CA ARG A 38 -7.03 1.03 -16.53
C ARG A 38 -8.42 1.53 -16.12
N GLU A 39 -9.20 0.63 -15.53
CA GLU A 39 -10.57 0.83 -15.07
C GLU A 39 -10.64 1.70 -13.81
N TRP A 40 -9.50 1.98 -13.16
CA TRP A 40 -9.44 2.75 -11.92
C TRP A 40 -10.01 4.16 -12.06
N ALA A 41 -9.85 4.80 -13.22
CA ALA A 41 -10.43 6.11 -13.48
C ALA A 41 -11.97 6.08 -13.42
N MET A 42 -12.59 5.04 -14.01
CA MET A 42 -14.04 4.86 -13.96
C MET A 42 -14.53 4.50 -12.55
N ALA A 43 -13.84 3.58 -11.88
CA ALA A 43 -14.17 3.22 -10.50
C ALA A 43 -14.09 4.42 -9.55
N LYS A 44 -13.07 5.29 -9.72
CA LYS A 44 -12.94 6.53 -8.94
C LYS A 44 -14.13 7.46 -9.14
N ALA A 45 -14.63 7.60 -10.37
CA ALA A 45 -15.82 8.41 -10.66
C ALA A 45 -17.08 7.82 -9.99
N GLN A 46 -17.24 6.50 -10.00
CA GLN A 46 -18.34 5.82 -9.30
C GLN A 46 -18.25 6.03 -7.78
N PHE A 47 -17.06 5.95 -7.19
CA PHE A 47 -16.88 6.23 -5.76
C PHE A 47 -17.21 7.68 -5.41
N ALA A 48 -16.88 8.64 -6.28
CA ALA A 48 -17.24 10.04 -6.06
C ALA A 48 -18.76 10.27 -6.08
N VAL A 49 -19.53 9.49 -6.87
CA VAL A 49 -20.99 9.55 -6.86
C VAL A 49 -21.58 8.91 -5.59
N ILE A 50 -21.10 7.72 -5.22
CA ILE A 50 -21.65 6.95 -4.09
C ILE A 50 -21.23 7.55 -2.74
N PHE A 51 -20.04 8.14 -2.65
CA PHE A 51 -19.44 8.64 -1.42
C PHE A 51 -19.05 10.12 -1.51
N GLY A 52 -19.84 10.92 -2.24
CA GLY A 52 -19.55 12.33 -2.53
C GLY A 52 -19.08 13.14 -1.32
N ASP A 53 -19.75 12.99 -0.17
CA ASP A 53 -19.42 13.71 1.08
C ASP A 53 -17.99 13.46 1.58
N ARG A 54 -17.40 12.29 1.27
CA ARG A 54 -16.02 11.95 1.65
C ARG A 54 -14.99 12.51 0.66
N PHE A 55 -15.38 12.72 -0.60
CA PHE A 55 -14.51 13.32 -1.62
C PHE A 55 -14.40 14.84 -1.47
N VAL A 56 -15.48 15.52 -1.06
CA VAL A 56 -15.47 16.98 -0.84
C VAL A 56 -14.51 17.38 0.29
N ARG A 57 -14.46 16.60 1.38
CA ARG A 57 -13.52 16.84 2.50
C ARG A 57 -12.05 16.73 2.10
N ALA A 58 -11.74 15.90 1.10
CA ALA A 58 -10.37 15.74 0.58
C ALA A 58 -9.96 16.85 -0.41
N LEU A 59 -10.91 17.61 -0.96
CA LEU A 59 -10.64 18.75 -1.85
C LEU A 59 -10.49 20.08 -1.07
N ALA A 60 -11.05 20.14 0.13
CA ALA A 60 -11.04 21.31 1.01
C ALA A 60 -9.90 21.32 2.04
N ALA A 61 -9.03 20.30 2.03
CA ALA A 61 -7.85 20.16 2.88
C ALA A 61 -6.57 20.26 2.03
#